data_AF-A0A8T5NA06-F1
#
_entry.id   AF-A0A8T5NA06-F1
#
_cell.length_a   1.000
_cell.length_b   1.000
_cell.length_c   1.000
_cell.angle_alpha   90.00
_cell.angle_beta   90.00
_cell.angle_gamma   90.00
#
_symmetry.space_group_name_H-M   'P 1'
#
loop_
_entity.id
_entity.type
_entity.pdbx_description
1 polymer ?
#
loop_
_entity_poly.entity_id
_entity_poly.type
_entity_poly.pdbx_seq_one_letter_code
_entity_poly.pdbx_strand_id
1 'polypeptide(L)'
;MVTIRADESETTEFKTSLAEWRDVIETISAFSNKNGGTIFIGVGDKCEIIGTDIGKNTIEVLANQIKQNIDPVVYPSIHIENMDGKQVIVVDVGEYEQKPVFAFSRAFVRVGKSNQKLGSDGIRNLALNSSKVYWDSRACAGAGLEDIDEAKVEWFLDERKRTQGEMSGC
;
A
#
# COMPACT_ATOMS: atom_id res chain seq x y z
N MET A 1 -26.49 0.41 3.51
CA MET A 1 -26.76 -0.54 2.41
C MET A 1 -25.77 -0.23 1.31
N VAL A 2 -24.72 -1.05 1.17
CA VAL A 2 -23.73 -0.90 0.09
C VAL A 2 -24.40 -1.35 -1.20
N THR A 3 -24.36 -0.53 -2.25
CA THR A 3 -24.83 -0.91 -3.59
C THR A 3 -23.61 -0.98 -4.50
N ILE A 4 -23.32 -2.14 -5.07
CA ILE A 4 -22.31 -2.29 -6.12
C ILE A 4 -22.87 -1.61 -7.36
N ARG A 5 -22.40 -0.39 -7.65
CA ARG A 5 -22.87 0.44 -8.76
C ARG A 5 -21.86 0.58 -9.90
N ALA A 6 -20.68 -0.01 -9.75
CA ALA A 6 -19.57 0.16 -10.68
C ALA A 6 -19.08 -1.20 -11.17
N ASP A 7 -18.80 -1.30 -12.46
CA ASP A 7 -18.01 -2.41 -13.02
C ASP A 7 -16.59 -2.40 -12.41
N GLU A 8 -15.86 -3.50 -12.61
CA GLU A 8 -14.44 -3.53 -12.32
C GLU A 8 -13.71 -2.35 -12.97
N SER A 9 -12.75 -1.81 -12.23
CA SER A 9 -12.06 -0.59 -12.59
C SER A 9 -10.64 -0.60 -12.04
N GLU A 10 -9.99 0.56 -12.10
CA GLU A 10 -8.66 0.73 -11.50
C GLU A 10 -8.69 0.72 -9.97
N THR A 11 -9.87 0.83 -9.36
CA THR A 11 -10.08 0.88 -7.91
C THR A 11 -11.13 -0.13 -7.43
N THR A 12 -11.58 -1.03 -8.30
CA THR A 12 -12.62 -2.02 -7.98
C THR A 12 -12.28 -3.35 -8.64
N GLU A 13 -12.25 -4.40 -7.83
CA GLU A 13 -12.01 -5.78 -8.27
C GLU A 13 -13.14 -6.68 -7.76
N PHE A 14 -13.60 -7.60 -8.60
CA PHE A 14 -14.54 -8.64 -8.20
C PHE A 14 -13.89 -10.01 -8.23
N LYS A 15 -14.21 -10.82 -7.22
CA LYS A 15 -13.77 -12.20 -7.11
C LYS A 15 -14.93 -13.07 -6.72
N THR A 16 -15.06 -14.20 -7.38
CA THR A 16 -16.18 -15.11 -7.14
C THR A 16 -16.05 -15.80 -5.78
N SER A 17 -14.81 -16.06 -5.34
CA SER A 17 -14.55 -16.79 -4.10
C SER A 17 -13.13 -16.58 -3.58
N LEU A 18 -12.87 -17.06 -2.36
CA LEU A 18 -11.53 -17.09 -1.76
C LEU A 18 -10.58 -18.11 -2.40
N ALA A 19 -11.04 -18.95 -3.32
CA ALA A 19 -10.12 -19.81 -4.09
C ALA A 19 -9.12 -18.98 -4.91
N GLU A 20 -9.51 -17.75 -5.26
CA GLU A 20 -8.71 -16.77 -6.01
C GLU A 20 -7.85 -15.89 -5.09
N TRP A 21 -7.53 -16.34 -3.87
CA TRP A 21 -6.79 -15.55 -2.89
C TRP A 21 -5.45 -15.03 -3.41
N ARG A 22 -4.77 -15.75 -4.31
CA ARG A 22 -3.50 -15.27 -4.92
C ARG A 22 -3.72 -14.00 -5.72
N ASP A 23 -4.76 -13.98 -6.55
CA ASP A 23 -5.13 -12.79 -7.32
C ASP A 23 -5.55 -11.65 -6.38
N VAL A 24 -6.25 -11.95 -5.28
CA VAL A 24 -6.55 -10.95 -4.24
C VAL A 24 -5.26 -10.31 -3.70
N ILE A 25 -4.21 -11.11 -3.42
CA ILE A 25 -2.92 -10.58 -2.96
C ILE A 25 -2.25 -9.71 -4.04
N GLU A 26 -2.26 -10.15 -5.30
CA GLU A 26 -1.72 -9.35 -6.42
C GLU A 26 -2.48 -8.02 -6.58
N THR A 27 -3.81 -8.04 -6.45
CA THR A 27 -4.66 -6.85 -6.50
C THR A 27 -4.38 -5.91 -5.33
N ILE A 28 -4.15 -6.43 -4.11
CA ILE A 28 -3.77 -5.60 -2.97
C ILE A 28 -2.44 -4.86 -3.25
N SER A 29 -1.44 -5.55 -3.80
CA SER A 29 -0.18 -4.89 -4.24
C SER A 29 -0.46 -3.84 -5.32
N ALA A 30 -1.28 -4.17 -6.32
CA ALA A 30 -1.61 -3.27 -7.42
C ALA A 30 -2.33 -1.99 -6.97
N PHE A 31 -3.30 -2.10 -6.06
CA PHE A 31 -4.03 -0.98 -5.47
C PHE A 31 -3.13 -0.15 -4.55
N SER A 32 -2.33 -0.81 -3.70
CA SER A 32 -1.38 -0.12 -2.80
C SER A 32 -0.35 0.70 -3.57
N ASN A 33 0.08 0.23 -4.74
CA ASN A 33 1.03 0.95 -5.60
C ASN A 33 0.40 2.11 -6.39
N LYS A 34 -0.93 2.23 -6.39
CA LYS A 34 -1.66 3.26 -7.14
C LYS A 34 -2.58 4.03 -6.19
N ASN A 35 -3.86 4.22 -6.53
CA ASN A 35 -4.82 5.06 -5.82
C ASN A 35 -5.62 4.32 -4.72
N GLY A 36 -5.18 3.13 -4.30
CA GLY A 36 -6.00 2.24 -3.48
C GLY A 36 -7.17 1.64 -4.25
N GLY A 37 -8.12 1.05 -3.53
CA GLY A 37 -9.33 0.46 -4.10
C GLY A 37 -10.02 -0.53 -3.16
N THR A 38 -11.08 -1.15 -3.66
CA THR A 38 -11.88 -2.12 -2.91
C THR A 38 -12.01 -3.42 -3.71
N ILE A 39 -11.82 -4.55 -3.04
CA ILE A 39 -12.01 -5.90 -3.60
C ILE A 39 -13.26 -6.50 -2.97
N PHE A 40 -14.18 -7.01 -3.80
CA PHE A 40 -15.37 -7.72 -3.33
C PHE A 40 -15.26 -9.20 -3.67
N ILE A 41 -15.31 -10.05 -2.65
CA ILE A 41 -15.20 -11.51 -2.77
C ILE A 41 -16.58 -12.13 -2.49
N GLY A 42 -17.06 -12.94 -3.42
CA GLY A 42 -18.45 -13.38 -3.52
C GLY A 42 -19.26 -12.61 -4.58
N VAL A 43 -18.58 -11.92 -5.51
CA VAL A 43 -19.19 -11.15 -6.61
C VAL A 43 -18.56 -11.61 -7.92
N GLY A 44 -19.38 -11.88 -8.93
CA GLY A 44 -18.89 -12.26 -10.26
C GLY A 44 -18.61 -11.06 -11.16
N ASP A 45 -18.00 -11.34 -12.31
CA ASP A 45 -17.50 -10.35 -13.27
C ASP A 45 -18.61 -9.45 -13.88
N LYS A 46 -19.88 -9.87 -13.79
CA LYS A 46 -21.05 -9.09 -14.27
C LYS A 46 -21.79 -8.42 -13.11
N CYS A 47 -21.09 -8.17 -11.99
CA CYS A 47 -21.65 -7.59 -10.76
C CYS A 47 -22.75 -8.44 -10.12
N GLU A 48 -22.80 -9.75 -10.42
CA GLU A 48 -23.76 -10.66 -9.81
C GLU A 48 -23.31 -11.04 -8.39
N ILE A 49 -24.22 -10.93 -7.42
CA ILE A 49 -23.94 -11.31 -6.04
C ILE A 49 -24.07 -12.83 -5.92
N ILE A 50 -22.93 -13.51 -5.88
CA ILE A 50 -22.85 -14.97 -5.76
C ILE A 50 -22.95 -15.37 -4.29
N GLY A 51 -22.26 -14.62 -3.43
CA GLY A 51 -22.02 -14.95 -2.03
C GLY A 51 -20.80 -15.83 -1.84
N THR A 52 -20.22 -15.81 -0.65
CA THR A 52 -19.16 -16.74 -0.25
C THR A 52 -19.48 -17.34 1.11
N ASP A 53 -19.13 -18.62 1.30
CA ASP A 53 -19.22 -19.25 2.61
C ASP A 53 -18.14 -18.68 3.52
N ILE A 54 -18.56 -18.11 4.65
CA ILE A 54 -17.66 -17.52 5.63
C ILE A 54 -17.63 -18.41 6.87
N GLY A 55 -16.57 -19.19 6.99
CA GLY A 55 -16.27 -19.97 8.18
C GLY A 55 -15.66 -19.11 9.28
N LYS A 56 -15.54 -19.70 10.48
CA LYS A 56 -15.04 -19.02 11.68
C LYS A 56 -13.65 -18.39 11.54
N ASN A 57 -12.81 -18.93 10.66
CA ASN A 57 -11.40 -18.52 10.52
C ASN A 57 -11.11 -17.85 9.16
N THR A 58 -12.14 -17.56 8.37
CA THR A 58 -11.97 -17.14 6.97
C THR A 58 -11.19 -15.83 6.86
N ILE A 59 -11.50 -14.85 7.72
CA ILE A 59 -10.85 -13.54 7.71
C ILE A 59 -9.42 -13.64 8.21
N GLU A 60 -9.17 -14.43 9.25
CA GLU A 60 -7.84 -14.66 9.83
C GLU A 60 -6.92 -15.36 8.82
N VAL A 61 -7.44 -16.32 8.05
CA VAL A 61 -6.67 -16.97 6.99
C VAL A 61 -6.30 -15.97 5.91
N LEU A 62 -7.24 -15.14 5.42
CA LEU A 62 -6.95 -14.12 4.42
C LEU A 62 -5.92 -13.10 4.93
N ALA A 63 -6.08 -12.60 6.15
CA ALA A 63 -5.13 -11.68 6.78
C ALA A 63 -3.73 -12.28 6.90
N ASN A 64 -3.63 -13.57 7.22
CA ASN A 64 -2.34 -14.28 7.25
C ASN A 64 -1.74 -14.42 5.85
N GLN A 65 -2.54 -14.70 4.81
CA GLN A 65 -2.05 -14.74 3.43
C GLN A 65 -1.50 -13.37 3.00
N ILE A 66 -2.18 -12.28 3.36
CA ILE A 66 -1.71 -10.91 3.09
C ILE A 66 -0.35 -10.68 3.76
N LYS A 67 -0.25 -10.96 5.07
CA LYS A 67 0.98 -10.77 5.84
C LYS A 67 2.16 -11.58 5.32
N GLN A 68 1.93 -12.79 4.82
CA GLN A 68 3.00 -13.69 4.36
C GLN A 68 3.50 -13.37 2.95
N ASN A 69 2.67 -12.75 2.12
CA ASN A 69 2.94 -12.64 0.69
C ASN A 69 3.12 -11.19 0.21
N ILE A 70 2.92 -10.20 1.09
CA ILE A 70 3.10 -8.79 0.76
C ILE A 70 4.26 -8.18 1.56
N ASP A 71 5.16 -7.49 0.86
CA ASP A 71 6.29 -6.76 1.44
C ASP A 71 6.43 -5.36 0.81
N PRO A 72 6.51 -4.27 1.58
CA PRO A 72 6.22 -4.22 3.01
C PRO A 72 4.78 -4.65 3.31
N VAL A 73 4.56 -5.20 4.50
CA VAL A 73 3.24 -5.66 4.93
C VAL A 73 2.27 -4.48 4.95
N VAL A 74 1.14 -4.63 4.26
CA VAL A 74 0.01 -3.70 4.31
C VAL A 74 -1.12 -4.27 5.18
N TYR A 75 -1.93 -3.38 5.75
CA TYR A 75 -3.03 -3.73 6.66
C TYR A 75 -4.37 -3.22 6.10
N PRO A 76 -4.95 -3.90 5.09
CA PRO A 76 -6.24 -3.51 4.55
C PRO A 76 -7.36 -3.74 5.56
N SER A 77 -8.45 -2.98 5.42
CA SER A 77 -9.67 -3.20 6.21
C SER A 77 -10.46 -4.35 5.58
N ILE A 78 -10.70 -5.41 6.35
CA ILE A 78 -11.45 -6.59 5.88
C ILE A 78 -12.73 -6.69 6.71
N HIS A 79 -13.88 -6.68 6.03
CA HIS A 79 -15.18 -6.79 6.68
C HIS A 79 -16.17 -7.57 5.82
N ILE A 80 -17.32 -7.91 6.39
CA ILE A 80 -18.35 -8.72 5.75
C ILE A 80 -19.59 -7.87 5.59
N GLU A 81 -20.08 -7.80 4.36
CA GLU A 81 -21.35 -7.14 4.02
C GLU A 81 -22.40 -8.19 3.66
N ASN A 82 -23.64 -7.94 4.06
CA ASN A 82 -24.78 -8.72 3.59
C ASN A 82 -25.43 -7.98 2.43
N MET A 83 -25.36 -8.56 1.24
CA MET A 83 -25.92 -8.01 0.01
C MET A 83 -26.87 -9.05 -0.59
N ASP A 84 -28.13 -8.67 -0.80
CA ASP A 84 -29.20 -9.55 -1.31
C ASP A 84 -29.32 -10.88 -0.54
N GLY A 85 -29.14 -10.84 0.79
CA GLY A 85 -29.22 -12.01 1.66
C GLY A 85 -27.99 -12.92 1.61
N LYS A 86 -26.94 -12.52 0.87
CA LYS A 86 -25.69 -13.27 0.70
C LYS A 86 -24.54 -12.52 1.35
N GLN A 87 -23.59 -13.27 1.91
CA GLN A 87 -22.40 -12.68 2.51
C GLN A 87 -21.33 -12.43 1.46
N VAL A 88 -20.76 -11.22 1.47
CA VAL A 88 -19.66 -10.78 0.60
C VAL A 88 -18.54 -10.26 1.50
N ILE A 89 -17.30 -10.67 1.24
CA ILE A 89 -16.13 -10.13 1.94
C ILE A 89 -15.66 -8.90 1.17
N VAL A 90 -15.47 -7.80 1.87
CA VAL A 90 -15.01 -6.53 1.33
C VAL A 90 -13.63 -6.23 1.89
N VAL A 91 -12.67 -5.99 1.01
CA VAL A 91 -11.28 -5.65 1.36
C VAL A 91 -10.97 -4.25 0.84
N ASP A 92 -10.88 -3.27 1.74
CA ASP A 92 -10.47 -1.91 1.38
C ASP A 92 -8.96 -1.77 1.52
N VAL A 93 -8.33 -1.33 0.43
CA VAL A 93 -6.89 -1.18 0.29
C VAL A 93 -6.59 0.30 0.08
N GLY A 94 -5.81 0.88 1.00
CA GLY A 94 -5.30 2.23 0.84
C GLY A 94 -4.11 2.29 -0.12
N GLU A 95 -3.88 3.45 -0.73
CA GLU A 95 -2.60 3.77 -1.35
C GLU A 95 -1.49 3.71 -0.29
N TYR A 96 -0.38 3.06 -0.62
CA TYR A 96 0.78 3.01 0.26
C TYR A 96 1.76 4.13 -0.10
N GLU A 97 2.15 4.93 0.88
CA GLU A 97 3.00 6.11 0.65
C GLU A 97 4.41 5.74 0.21
N GLN A 98 4.99 4.68 0.79
CA GLN A 98 6.36 4.23 0.57
C GLN A 98 6.42 3.08 -0.44
N LYS A 99 6.20 3.41 -1.70
CA LYS A 99 6.17 2.45 -2.80
C LYS A 99 7.59 2.01 -3.20
N PRO A 100 7.78 0.79 -3.74
CA PRO A 100 6.77 -0.23 -4.09
C PRO A 100 6.34 -1.16 -2.96
N VAL A 101 5.09 -1.62 -3.07
CA VAL A 101 4.53 -2.79 -2.37
C VAL A 101 4.60 -4.00 -3.31
N PHE A 102 5.31 -5.03 -2.89
CA PHE A 102 5.48 -6.28 -3.60
C PHE A 102 4.48 -7.34 -3.14
N ALA A 103 3.96 -8.13 -4.07
CA ALA A 103 3.28 -9.39 -3.83
C ALA A 103 4.11 -10.54 -4.44
N PHE A 104 4.39 -11.59 -3.67
CA PHE A 104 5.19 -12.73 -4.15
C PHE A 104 6.52 -12.30 -4.82
N SER A 105 7.21 -11.33 -4.20
CA SER A 105 8.46 -10.72 -4.71
C SER A 105 8.33 -10.02 -6.08
N ARG A 106 7.13 -9.61 -6.47
CA ARG A 106 6.85 -8.88 -7.72
C ARG A 106 6.00 -7.65 -7.41
N ALA A 107 6.24 -6.54 -8.09
CA ALA A 107 5.41 -5.35 -7.96
C ALA A 107 4.36 -5.33 -9.07
N PHE A 108 3.13 -4.94 -8.72
CA PHE A 108 2.03 -4.82 -9.66
C PHE A 108 1.46 -3.41 -9.61
N VAL A 109 0.86 -2.97 -10.71
CA VAL A 109 0.02 -1.77 -10.77
C VAL A 109 -1.25 -2.08 -11.53
N ARG A 110 -2.33 -1.43 -11.13
CA ARG A 110 -3.63 -1.58 -11.79
C ARG A 110 -3.71 -0.68 -13.02
N VAL A 111 -4.02 -1.26 -14.18
CA VAL A 111 -4.27 -0.53 -15.44
C VAL A 111 -5.58 -1.03 -16.03
N GLY A 112 -6.59 -0.17 -16.06
CA GLY A 112 -7.95 -0.58 -16.34
C GLY A 112 -8.40 -1.68 -15.35
N LYS A 113 -8.71 -2.87 -15.86
CA LYS A 113 -9.19 -4.03 -15.08
C LYS A 113 -8.11 -5.09 -14.82
N SER A 114 -6.85 -4.80 -15.10
CA SER A 114 -5.78 -5.80 -15.04
C SER A 114 -4.65 -5.38 -14.11
N ASN A 115 -4.13 -6.35 -13.35
CA ASN A 115 -2.90 -6.22 -12.58
C ASN A 115 -1.71 -6.43 -13.51
N GLN A 116 -0.99 -5.35 -13.83
CA GLN A 116 0.22 -5.41 -14.65
C GLN A 116 1.45 -5.56 -13.78
N LYS A 117 2.21 -6.64 -14.01
CA LYS A 117 3.52 -6.82 -13.38
C LYS A 117 4.50 -5.76 -13.90
N LEU A 118 5.14 -5.05 -12.99
CA LEU A 118 6.19 -4.10 -13.31
C LEU A 118 7.53 -4.79 -13.61
N GLY A 119 8.22 -4.28 -14.63
CA GLY A 119 9.65 -4.52 -14.86
C GLY A 119 10.52 -3.61 -14.00
N SER A 120 11.85 -3.71 -14.17
CA SER A 120 12.84 -2.92 -13.43
C SER A 120 12.59 -1.41 -13.51
N ASP A 121 12.30 -0.90 -14.70
CA ASP A 121 12.10 0.54 -14.91
C ASP A 121 10.83 1.04 -14.24
N GLY A 122 9.76 0.24 -14.28
CA GLY A 122 8.51 0.53 -13.58
C GLY A 122 8.70 0.58 -12.07
N ILE A 123 9.40 -0.42 -11.51
CA ILE A 123 9.74 -0.48 -10.08
C ILE A 123 10.55 0.75 -9.67
N ARG A 124 11.58 1.11 -10.46
CA ARG A 124 12.43 2.28 -10.20
C ARG A 124 11.62 3.58 -10.23
N ASN A 125 10.75 3.74 -11.23
CA ASN A 125 9.89 4.91 -11.33
C ASN A 125 8.92 5.00 -10.14
N LEU A 126 8.37 3.88 -9.69
CA LEU A 126 7.48 3.85 -8.53
C LEU A 126 8.21 4.30 -7.25
N ALA A 127 9.44 3.83 -7.05
CA ALA A 127 10.28 4.20 -5.92
C ALA A 127 10.74 5.67 -5.97
N LEU A 128 11.00 6.23 -7.16
CA LEU A 128 11.41 7.62 -7.30
C LEU A 128 10.27 8.61 -7.03
N ASN A 129 9.04 8.23 -7.39
CA ASN A 129 7.84 9.05 -7.20
C ASN A 129 7.09 8.73 -5.91
N SER A 130 7.63 7.84 -5.06
CA SER A 130 7.03 7.55 -3.77
C SER A 130 7.20 8.73 -2.82
N SER A 131 6.22 8.92 -1.93
CA SER A 131 6.29 9.95 -0.91
C SER A 131 7.43 9.59 0.04
N LYS A 132 8.55 10.32 -0.06
CA LYS A 132 9.69 10.21 0.84
C LYS A 132 9.29 10.70 2.23
N VAL A 133 8.70 9.81 3.02
CA VAL A 133 8.41 10.08 4.43
C VAL A 133 9.59 9.56 5.24
N TYR A 134 10.70 10.29 5.26
CA TYR A 134 11.75 10.04 6.26
C TYR A 134 11.33 10.68 7.58
N TRP A 135 11.61 10.01 8.70
CA TRP A 135 11.42 10.60 10.03
C TRP A 135 12.12 11.95 10.14
N ASP A 136 13.34 12.07 9.62
CA ASP A 136 14.14 13.30 9.64
C ASP A 136 13.64 14.39 8.67
N SER A 137 12.73 14.05 7.75
CA SER A 137 12.12 15.01 6.82
C SER A 137 10.80 15.58 7.32
N ARG A 138 10.25 15.05 8.43
CA ARG A 138 9.04 15.60 9.04
C ARG A 138 9.42 16.77 9.92
N ALA A 139 8.74 17.90 9.76
CA ALA A 139 8.83 18.99 10.72
C ALA A 139 8.39 18.47 12.11
N CYS A 140 9.19 18.74 13.14
CA CYS A 140 8.82 18.43 14.50
C CYS A 140 7.69 19.38 14.94
N ALA A 141 6.48 18.85 15.09
CA ALA A 141 5.33 19.65 15.48
C ALA A 141 5.53 20.22 16.90
N GLY A 142 5.55 21.54 17.01
CA GLY A 142 5.78 22.24 18.27
C GLY A 142 7.23 22.63 18.54
N ALA A 143 8.18 22.29 17.66
CA ALA A 143 9.53 22.83 17.71
C ALA A 143 9.64 24.10 16.85
N GLY A 144 10.15 25.17 17.45
CA GLY A 144 10.42 26.45 16.80
C GLY A 144 11.92 26.69 16.59
N LEU A 145 12.27 27.88 16.12
CA LEU A 145 13.68 28.28 15.99
C LEU A 145 14.34 28.43 17.37
N GLU A 146 13.53 28.76 18.38
CA GLU A 146 13.92 28.88 19.78
C GLU A 146 14.40 27.58 20.43
N ASP A 147 14.03 26.41 19.88
CA ASP A 147 14.47 25.10 20.39
C ASP A 147 15.86 24.71 19.85
N ILE A 148 16.46 25.53 18.99
CA ILE A 148 17.79 25.31 18.43
C ILE A 148 18.86 25.81 19.41
N ASP A 149 19.74 24.90 19.81
CA ASP A 149 20.90 25.21 20.65
C ASP A 149 22.01 25.88 19.82
N GLU A 150 22.14 27.20 19.98
CA GLU A 150 23.09 28.04 19.23
C GLU A 150 24.55 27.59 19.43
N ALA A 151 24.92 27.14 20.64
CA ALA A 151 26.28 26.67 20.92
C ALA A 151 26.62 25.41 20.10
N LYS A 152 25.64 24.54 19.85
CA LYS A 152 25.83 23.37 18.96
C LYS A 152 25.92 23.78 17.50
N VAL A 153 25.18 24.80 17.08
CA VAL A 153 25.27 25.33 15.71
C VAL A 153 26.65 25.93 15.46
N GLU A 154 27.16 26.75 16.38
CA GLU A 154 28.51 27.33 16.30
C GLU A 154 29.58 26.25 16.29
N TRP A 155 29.49 25.27 17.20
CA TRP A 155 30.39 24.11 17.23
C TRP A 155 30.45 23.39 15.87
N PHE A 156 29.29 23.12 15.26
CA PHE A 156 29.21 22.43 13.98
C PHE A 156 29.83 23.25 12.83
N LEU A 157 29.59 24.56 12.81
CA LEU A 157 30.17 25.47 11.80
C LEU A 157 31.69 25.56 11.90
N ASP A 158 32.23 25.58 13.12
CA ASP A 158 33.68 25.60 13.33
C ASP A 158 34.33 24.27 12.98
N GLU A 159 33.68 23.14 13.29
CA GLU A 159 34.16 21.83 12.92
C GLU A 159 34.21 21.63 11.39
N ARG A 160 33.22 22.16 10.66
CA ARG A 160 33.22 22.18 9.18
C ARG A 160 34.40 22.95 8.59
N LYS A 161 34.78 24.08 9.19
CA LYS A 161 35.93 24.88 8.72
C LYS A 161 37.25 24.12 8.92
N ARG A 162 37.39 23.39 10.03
CA ARG A 162 38.58 22.56 10.31
C ARG A 162 38.73 21.44 9.29
N THR A 163 37.67 20.66 9.08
CA THR A 163 37.68 19.52 8.15
C THR A 163 37.84 19.94 6.68
N GLN A 164 37.31 21.09 6.25
CA GLN A 164 37.55 21.62 4.89
C GLN A 164 38.95 22.22 4.70
N GLY A 165 39.52 22.82 5.75
CA GLY A 165 40.90 23.34 5.72
C GLY A 165 41.95 22.24 5.57
N GLU A 166 41.71 21.06 6.15
CA GLU A 166 42.62 19.91 6.06
C GLU A 166 42.58 19.19 4.70
N MET A 167 41.45 19.22 3.99
CA MET A 167 41.33 18.63 2.63
C MET A 167 41.89 19.51 1.51
N SER A 168 42.18 20.79 1.78
CA SER A 168 42.69 21.75 0.79
C SER A 168 44.23 21.82 0.75
N GLY A 169 44.90 20.99 1.56
CA GLY A 169 46.36 20.97 1.73
C GLY A 169 47.04 19.68 1.28
N CYS A 170 46.41 18.85 0.44
CA CYS A 170 47.01 17.68 -0.18
C CYS A 170 47.16 17.88 -1.69
#